data_AF-A0A2J8S5X0-F1
#
_entry.id   AF-A0A2J8S5X0-F1
#
_cell.length_a   1.000
_cell.length_b   1.000
_cell.length_c   1.000
_cell.angle_alpha   90.00
_cell.angle_beta   90.00
_cell.angle_gamma   90.00
#
_symmetry.space_group_name_H-M   'P 1'
#
loop_
_entity.id
_entity.type
_entity.pdbx_description
1 polymer ?
#
loop_
_entity_poly.entity_id
_entity_poly.type
_entity_poly.pdbx_seq_one_letter_code
_entity_poly.pdbx_strand_id
1 'polypeptide(L)'
;REDFQRIPELAINPLGDRIINAFFPEGEDQVNFRGFMRTLAHFRPIEDNEKSKDVNGPEPLNSRSNKLHFAFRLYDLDKDEKISRDELLQ
;
A
#
# COMPACT_ATOMS: atom_id res chain seq x y z
N ARG A 1 -9.86 10.58 -5.49
CA ARG A 1 -8.91 10.04 -6.50
C ARG A 1 -8.16 11.14 -7.27
N GLU A 2 -8.87 12.09 -7.89
CA GLU A 2 -8.29 13.15 -8.73
C GLU A 2 -7.16 13.95 -8.05
N ASP A 3 -7.29 14.25 -6.76
CA ASP A 3 -6.27 15.00 -6.03
C ASP A 3 -4.91 14.29 -6.01
N PHE A 4 -4.88 12.95 -5.98
CA PHE A 4 -3.63 12.18 -6.06
C PHE A 4 -3.03 12.18 -7.46
N GLN A 5 -3.86 12.20 -8.51
CA GLN A 5 -3.38 12.27 -9.90
C GLN A 5 -2.70 13.60 -10.22
N ARG A 6 -2.98 14.64 -9.42
CA ARG A 6 -2.30 15.94 -9.50
C ARG A 6 -0.92 15.96 -8.84
N ILE A 7 -0.51 14.91 -8.12
CA ILE A 7 0.81 14.81 -7.47
C ILE A 7 1.85 14.39 -8.51
N PRO A 8 2.78 15.26 -8.92
CA PRO A 8 3.74 14.96 -9.99
C PRO A 8 4.60 13.73 -9.70
N GLU A 9 5.00 13.55 -8.44
CA GLU A 9 5.85 12.44 -8.01
C GLU A 9 5.15 11.08 -8.13
N LEU A 10 3.82 11.04 -8.01
CA LEU A 10 3.05 9.82 -8.27
C LEU A 10 2.85 9.59 -9.77
N ALA A 11 2.69 10.66 -10.56
CA ALA A 11 2.51 10.56 -12.01
C ALA A 11 3.75 10.00 -12.74
N ILE A 12 4.95 10.26 -12.23
CA ILE A 12 6.20 9.69 -12.77
C ILE A 12 6.58 8.34 -12.15
N ASN A 13 5.87 7.89 -11.11
CA ASN A 13 6.14 6.62 -10.47
C ASN A 13 5.51 5.49 -11.31
N PRO A 14 6.27 4.46 -11.73
CA PRO A 14 5.72 3.35 -12.51
C PRO A 14 4.62 2.56 -11.79
N LEU A 15 4.56 2.65 -10.45
CA LEU A 15 3.50 2.05 -9.64
C LEU A 15 2.45 3.08 -9.20
N GLY A 16 2.48 4.30 -9.75
CA GLY A 16 1.65 5.43 -9.33
C GLY A 16 0.17 5.07 -9.25
N ASP A 17 -0.39 4.54 -10.32
CA ASP A 17 -1.81 4.15 -10.36
C ASP A 17 -2.16 3.05 -9.35
N ARG A 18 -1.25 2.07 -9.15
CA ARG A 18 -1.42 1.00 -8.15
C ARG A 18 -1.40 1.56 -6.73
N ILE A 19 -0.49 2.49 -6.46
CA ILE A 19 -0.39 3.19 -5.16
C ILE A 19 -1.64 4.02 -4.92
N ILE A 20 -2.13 4.76 -5.93
CA ILE A 20 -3.38 5.54 -5.84
C ILE A 20 -4.55 4.61 -5.52
N ASN A 21 -4.69 3.48 -6.21
CA ASN A 21 -5.73 2.48 -5.95
C ASN A 21 -5.71 1.96 -4.51
N ALA A 22 -4.53 1.83 -3.89
CA ALA A 22 -4.41 1.37 -2.51
C ALA A 22 -4.95 2.35 -1.46
N PHE A 23 -5.22 3.62 -1.82
CA PHE A 23 -5.93 4.57 -0.95
C PHE A 23 -7.46 4.38 -0.98
N PHE A 24 -7.98 3.60 -1.93
CA PHE A 24 -9.40 3.50 -2.25
C PHE A 24 -9.86 2.04 -2.26
N PRO A 25 -9.93 1.38 -1.08
CA PRO A 25 -10.47 0.03 -1.00
C PRO A 25 -11.94 0.00 -1.45
N GLU A 26 -12.41 -1.17 -1.88
CA GLU A 26 -13.84 -1.45 -2.11
C GLU A 26 -14.58 -0.54 -3.12
N GLY A 27 -13.85 0.12 -4.03
CA GLY A 27 -14.47 0.98 -5.05
C GLY A 27 -14.89 2.34 -4.52
N GLU A 28 -14.35 2.76 -3.39
CA GLU A 28 -14.49 4.13 -2.89
C GLU A 28 -13.76 5.13 -3.81
N ASP A 29 -14.21 6.38 -3.86
CA ASP A 29 -13.53 7.46 -4.60
C ASP A 29 -12.89 8.52 -3.69
N GLN A 30 -13.14 8.39 -2.39
CA GLN A 30 -12.65 9.28 -1.34
C GLN A 30 -11.99 8.47 -0.23
N VAL A 31 -11.05 9.08 0.49
CA VAL A 31 -10.37 8.46 1.62
C VAL A 31 -10.37 9.45 2.77
N ASN A 32 -10.73 8.99 3.98
CA ASN A 32 -10.65 9.82 5.17
C ASN A 32 -9.21 9.85 5.72
N PHE A 33 -8.95 10.74 6.68
CA PHE A 33 -7.61 10.89 7.27
C PHE A 33 -7.05 9.58 7.85
N ARG A 34 -7.90 8.76 8.48
CA ARG A 34 -7.48 7.48 9.06
C ARG A 34 -7.03 6.50 7.98
N GLY A 35 -7.80 6.36 6.89
CA GLY A 35 -7.45 5.53 5.74
C GLY A 35 -6.15 6.01 5.08
N PHE A 36 -6.06 7.32 4.86
CA PHE A 36 -4.90 7.97 4.27
C PHE A 36 -3.60 7.66 5.05
N MET A 37 -3.61 7.89 6.36
CA MET A 37 -2.46 7.62 7.22
C MET A 37 -2.10 6.14 7.27
N ARG A 38 -3.11 5.25 7.21
CA ARG A 38 -2.90 3.81 7.24
C ARG A 38 -2.21 3.29 5.97
N THR A 39 -2.56 3.82 4.80
CA THR A 39 -1.85 3.50 3.54
C THR A 39 -0.42 4.04 3.58
N LEU A 40 -0.22 5.30 3.97
CA LEU A 40 1.13 5.90 4.07
C LEU A 40 2.05 5.20 5.08
N ALA A 41 1.49 4.62 6.14
CA ALA A 41 2.27 3.92 7.15
C ALA A 41 3.13 2.79 6.55
N HIS A 42 2.67 2.11 5.49
CA HIS A 42 3.44 1.04 4.84
C HIS A 42 4.70 1.57 4.12
N PHE A 43 4.71 2.84 3.71
CA PHE A 43 5.85 3.44 3.00
C PHE A 43 6.94 3.95 3.95
N ARG A 44 6.67 4.08 5.27
CA ARG A 44 7.69 4.46 6.25
C ARG A 44 8.87 3.47 6.23
N PRO A 45 10.12 3.90 6.49
CA PRO A 45 11.26 2.98 6.60
C PRO A 45 10.97 1.82 7.57
N ILE A 46 11.55 0.65 7.30
CA ILE A 46 11.50 -0.47 8.25
C ILE A 46 12.35 -0.06 9.46
N GLU A 47 11.82 -0.25 10.66
CA GLU A 47 12.59 -0.07 11.89
C GLU A 47 13.27 -1.40 12.21
N ASP A 48 14.60 -1.46 12.13
CA ASP A 48 15.40 -2.68 12.39
C ASP A 48 15.43 -3.07 13.89
N ASN A 49 14.80 -2.27 14.76
CA ASN A 49 14.73 -2.56 16.19
C ASN A 49 13.68 -3.65 16.48
N GLU A 50 14.08 -4.90 16.25
CA GLU A 50 13.39 -6.11 16.74
C GLU A 50 13.12 -6.06 18.26
N LYS A 51 13.88 -5.26 19.01
CA LYS A 51 13.81 -5.15 20.47
C LYS A 51 12.65 -4.29 21.01
N SER A 52 11.99 -3.51 20.15
CA SER A 52 10.82 -2.68 20.53
C SER A 52 9.50 -3.27 20.06
N LYS A 53 9.51 -4.47 19.48
CA LYS A 53 8.29 -5.21 19.17
C LYS A 53 7.68 -5.67 20.49
N ASP A 54 6.55 -5.08 20.85
CA ASP A 54 5.68 -5.65 21.86
C ASP A 54 5.27 -7.05 21.38
N VAL A 55 5.73 -8.10 22.07
CA VAL A 55 5.52 -9.50 21.67
C VAL A 55 4.02 -9.83 21.59
N ASN A 56 3.18 -9.06 22.31
CA ASN A 56 1.73 -9.22 22.33
C ASN A 56 1.00 -8.19 21.46
N GLY A 57 1.72 -7.26 20.83
CA GLY A 57 1.15 -6.21 19.99
C GLY A 57 0.96 -6.67 18.54
N PRO A 58 0.04 -6.04 17.79
CA PRO A 58 -0.08 -6.28 16.35
C PRO A 58 1.20 -5.84 15.62
N GLU A 59 1.58 -6.59 14.59
CA GLU A 59 2.76 -6.26 13.80
C GLU A 59 2.63 -4.86 13.16
N PRO A 60 3.67 -3.99 13.21
CA PRO A 60 3.62 -2.66 12.61
C PRO A 60 3.36 -2.70 11.10
N LEU A 61 2.62 -1.72 10.56
CA LEU A 61 2.29 -1.65 9.12
C LEU A 61 3.53 -1.48 8.23
N ASN A 62 4.60 -0.88 8.75
CA ASN A 62 5.89 -0.75 8.07
C ASN A 62 6.83 -1.94 8.31
N SER A 63 6.38 -3.04 8.92
CA SER A 63 7.20 -4.24 9.05
C SER A 63 7.50 -4.85 7.68
N ARG A 64 8.55 -5.68 7.60
CA ARG A 64 8.90 -6.38 6.36
C ARG A 64 7.74 -7.24 5.84
N SER A 65 7.05 -7.94 6.75
CA SER A 65 5.91 -8.80 6.41
C SER A 65 4.72 -7.99 5.87
N ASN A 66 4.31 -6.95 6.59
CA ASN A 66 3.19 -6.10 6.18
C ASN A 66 3.47 -5.30 4.90
N LYS A 67 4.71 -4.86 4.69
CA LYS A 67 5.14 -4.25 3.43
C LYS A 67 5.08 -5.22 2.26
N LEU A 68 5.49 -6.48 2.47
CA LEU A 68 5.41 -7.49 1.43
C LEU A 68 3.96 -7.81 1.07
N HIS A 69 3.10 -7.94 2.08
CA HIS A 69 1.66 -8.14 1.89
C HIS A 69 1.00 -6.95 1.18
N PHE A 70 1.38 -5.73 1.56
CA PHE A 70 0.94 -4.52 0.89
C PHE A 70 1.40 -4.49 -0.57
N ALA A 71 2.68 -4.78 -0.84
CA ALA A 71 3.22 -4.83 -2.19
C ALA A 71 2.49 -5.88 -3.05
N PHE A 72 2.21 -7.06 -2.49
CA PHE A 72 1.42 -8.08 -3.17
C PHE A 72 0.04 -7.55 -3.59
N ARG A 73 -0.66 -6.87 -2.68
CA ARG A 73 -1.97 -6.23 -2.96
C ARG A 73 -1.93 -5.09 -3.98
N LEU A 74 -0.77 -4.48 -4.21
CA LEU A 74 -0.62 -3.53 -5.31
C LEU A 74 -0.60 -4.24 -6.67
N TYR A 75 -0.22 -5.52 -6.69
CA TYR A 75 -0.16 -6.34 -7.89
C TYR A 75 -1.44 -7.13 -8.16
N ASP A 76 -2.09 -7.64 -7.12
CA ASP A 76 -3.39 -8.31 -7.16
C ASP A 76 -4.53 -7.29 -7.37
N LEU A 77 -4.83 -6.99 -8.64
CA LEU A 77 -5.80 -5.96 -9.05
C LEU A 77 -7.24 -6.45 -8.92
N ASP A 78 -7.48 -7.75 -9.17
CA ASP A 78 -8.81 -8.36 -9.10
C ASP A 78 -9.16 -8.94 -7.71
N LYS A 79 -8.19 -8.98 -6.79
CA LYS A 79 -8.31 -9.43 -5.39
C LYS A 79 -8.61 -10.93 -5.27
N ASP A 80 -8.07 -11.74 -6.17
CA ASP A 80 -8.20 -13.20 -6.13
C ASP A 80 -7.13 -13.91 -5.26
N GLU A 81 -6.31 -13.13 -4.55
CA GLU A 81 -5.17 -13.55 -3.74
C GLU A 81 -4.02 -14.15 -4.55
N LYS A 82 -3.95 -13.87 -5.85
CA LYS A 82 -2.86 -14.27 -6.76
C LYS A 82 -2.39 -13.07 -7.57
N ILE A 83 -1.27 -13.26 -8.26
CA ILE A 83 -0.77 -12.30 -9.24
C ILE A 83 -0.71 -13.06 -10.56
N SER A 84 -1.61 -12.72 -11.46
CA SER A 84 -1.64 -13.24 -12.81
C SER A 84 -0.48 -12.66 -13.64
N ARG A 85 -0.18 -13.32 -14.77
CA ARG A 85 0.83 -12.83 -15.70
C ARG A 85 0.47 -11.45 -16.26
N ASP A 86 -0.81 -11.21 -16.51
CA ASP A 86 -1.28 -9.95 -17.08
C ASP A 86 -1.13 -8.82 -16.06
N GLU A 87 -1.44 -9.07 -14.78
CA GLU A 87 -1.22 -8.12 -13.69
C GLU A 87 0.26 -7.84 -13.42
N LEU A 88 1.16 -8.80 -13.68
CA LEU A 88 2.60 -8.59 -13.51
C LEU A 88 3.21 -7.73 -14.62
N LEU A 89 2.65 -7.78 -15.83
CA LEU A 89 3.22 -7.17 -17.03
C LEU A 89 2.62 -5.81 -17.41
N GLN A 90 1.56 -5.36 -16.75
CA GLN A 90 1.03 -4.00 -16.84
C GLN A 90 1.88 -2.99 -16.07
#